data_AF-A0A959GTD9-F1
#
_entry.id   AF-A0A959GTD9-F1
#
_cell.length_a   1.000
_cell.length_b   1.000
_cell.length_c   1.000
_cell.angle_alpha   90.00
_cell.angle_beta   90.00
_cell.angle_gamma   90.00
#
_symmetry.space_group_name_H-M   'P 1'
#
loop_
_entity.id
_entity.type
_entity.pdbx_description
1 polymer ?
#
loop_
_entity_poly.entity_id
_entity_poly.type
_entity_poly.pdbx_seq_one_letter_code
_entity_poly.pdbx_strand_id
1 'polypeptide(L)'
;MSETKEYTLRLGEFATVRPGLFKAKVEVVFAGMVHEDTYSIAVKWTWSNNSLAYNLYFSSRQREIVLPAGKMTVIDVGREKILFKYQP
;
A
#
# COMPACT_ATOMS: atom_id res chain seq x y z
N MET A 1 -2.00 18.19 -11.65
CA MET A 1 -2.43 17.65 -10.35
C MET A 1 -2.33 16.13 -10.44
N SER A 2 -1.61 15.44 -9.55
CA SER A 2 -1.57 13.98 -9.60
C SER A 2 -2.95 13.43 -9.20
N GLU A 3 -3.44 12.43 -9.94
CA GLU A 3 -4.76 11.86 -9.73
C GLU A 3 -4.72 10.90 -8.52
N THR A 4 -5.48 11.21 -7.48
CA THR A 4 -5.70 10.30 -6.35
C THR A 4 -6.57 9.14 -6.81
N LYS A 5 -6.13 7.90 -6.58
CA LYS A 5 -6.88 6.68 -6.95
C LYS A 5 -7.24 5.86 -5.73
N GLU A 6 -8.42 5.24 -5.78
CA GLU A 6 -8.92 4.36 -4.73
C GLU A 6 -8.70 2.89 -5.10
N TYR A 7 -8.37 2.08 -4.10
CA TYR A 7 -8.06 0.66 -4.25
C TYR A 7 -8.72 -0.13 -3.14
N THR A 8 -9.30 -1.27 -3.50
CA THR A 8 -9.72 -2.31 -2.55
C THR A 8 -8.86 -3.53 -2.80
N LEU A 9 -8.23 -4.07 -1.76
CA LEU A 9 -7.47 -5.31 -1.81
C LEU A 9 -7.99 -6.28 -0.77
N ARG A 10 -8.21 -7.53 -1.18
CA ARG A 10 -8.39 -8.66 -0.27
C ARG A 10 -7.05 -9.24 0.17
N LEU A 11 -7.07 -10.14 1.15
CA LEU A 11 -5.89 -10.84 1.62
C LEU A 11 -5.13 -11.50 0.46
N GLY A 12 -3.84 -11.17 0.33
CA GLY A 12 -2.97 -11.67 -0.72
C GLY A 12 -3.11 -10.96 -2.08
N GLU A 13 -4.12 -10.11 -2.28
CA GLU A 13 -4.23 -9.30 -3.49
C GLU A 13 -3.25 -8.13 -3.46
N PHE A 14 -2.88 -7.68 -4.66
CA PHE A 14 -1.97 -6.56 -4.83
C PHE A 14 -2.47 -5.52 -5.82
N ALA A 15 -2.12 -4.26 -5.57
CA ALA A 15 -2.28 -3.16 -6.50
C ALA A 15 -0.90 -2.64 -6.91
N THR A 16 -0.75 -2.31 -8.19
CA THR A 16 0.37 -1.47 -8.63
C THR A 16 -0.04 -0.02 -8.52
N VAL A 17 0.55 0.70 -7.58
CA VAL A 17 0.41 2.15 -7.43
C VAL A 17 1.60 2.82 -8.13
N ARG A 18 1.32 3.69 -9.10
CA ARG A 18 2.37 4.30 -9.94
C ARG A 18 2.58 5.77 -9.56
N PRO A 19 3.82 6.15 -9.19
CA PRO A 19 4.20 7.54 -9.06
C PRO A 19 4.40 8.21 -10.42
N GLY A 20 3.33 8.69 -11.05
CA GLY A 20 3.41 9.56 -12.24
C GLY A 20 4.38 9.12 -13.35
N LEU A 21 5.11 10.08 -13.93
CA LEU A 21 6.00 9.93 -15.11
C LEU A 21 7.29 9.11 -14.87
N PHE A 22 7.55 8.62 -13.65
CA PHE A 22 8.80 7.92 -13.34
C PHE A 22 8.69 6.39 -13.51
N LYS A 23 9.79 5.74 -13.93
CA LYS A 23 9.92 4.27 -14.10
C LYS A 23 9.87 3.46 -12.79
N ALA A 24 9.55 4.10 -11.67
CA ALA A 24 9.42 3.42 -10.39
C ALA A 24 8.05 2.76 -10.29
N LYS A 25 8.00 1.46 -9.99
CA LYS A 25 6.77 0.70 -9.75
C LYS A 25 6.67 0.43 -8.25
N VAL A 26 5.53 0.75 -7.63
CA VAL A 26 5.25 0.33 -6.25
C VAL A 26 4.10 -0.68 -6.30
N GLU A 27 4.33 -1.88 -5.80
CA GLU A 27 3.30 -2.89 -5.58
C GLU A 27 2.97 -2.91 -4.10
N VAL A 28 1.68 -2.80 -3.77
CA VAL A 28 1.16 -2.91 -2.41
C VAL A 28 0.33 -4.18 -2.34
N VAL A 29 0.71 -5.10 -1.45
CA VAL A 29 -0.01 -6.35 -1.17
C VAL A 29 -0.66 -6.23 0.19
N PHE A 30 -1.94 -6.57 0.32
CA PHE A 30 -2.54 -6.67 1.65
C PHE A 30 -2.20 -8.01 2.28
N ALA A 31 -1.41 -8.00 3.36
CA ALA A 31 -0.95 -9.20 4.05
C ALA A 31 -1.86 -9.60 5.24
N GLY A 32 -2.94 -8.86 5.46
CA GLY A 32 -3.93 -9.17 6.48
C GLY A 32 -3.59 -8.64 7.87
N MET A 33 -4.29 -9.17 8.86
CA MET A 33 -4.13 -8.87 10.27
C MET A 33 -3.10 -9.82 10.89
N VAL A 34 -2.04 -9.26 11.49
CA VAL A 34 -0.91 -10.03 12.06
C VAL A 34 -1.08 -10.23 13.56
N HIS A 35 -1.69 -9.26 14.24
CA HIS A 35 -2.03 -9.30 15.66
C HIS A 35 -3.30 -8.46 15.90
N GLU A 36 -3.86 -8.50 17.10
CA GLU A 36 -5.00 -7.66 17.47
C GLU A 36 -4.75 -6.19 17.10
N ASP A 37 -5.71 -5.60 16.37
CA ASP A 37 -5.65 -4.25 15.80
C ASP A 37 -4.43 -3.93 14.91
N THR A 38 -3.60 -4.90 14.55
CA THR A 38 -2.35 -4.69 13.80
C THR A 38 -2.39 -5.39 12.46
N TYR A 39 -2.24 -4.62 11.40
CA TYR A 39 -2.33 -5.05 10.00
C TYR A 39 -0.99 -4.92 9.32
N SER A 40 -0.79 -5.68 8.25
CA SER A 40 0.40 -5.60 7.43
C SER A 40 0.07 -5.42 5.95
N ILE A 41 0.91 -4.61 5.32
CA ILE A 41 1.03 -4.57 3.86
C ILE A 41 2.46 -4.92 3.49
N ALA A 42 2.62 -5.72 2.44
CA ALA A 42 3.92 -5.89 1.80
C ALA A 42 4.06 -4.83 0.71
N VAL A 43 5.20 -4.13 0.70
CA VAL A 43 5.52 -3.11 -0.29
C VAL A 43 6.69 -3.62 -1.10
N LYS A 44 6.55 -3.62 -2.42
CA LYS A 44 7.65 -3.87 -3.35
C LYS A 44 7.85 -2.66 -4.23
N TRP A 45 8.99 -2.02 -4.07
CA TRP A 45 9.41 -0.89 -4.88
C TRP A 45 10.46 -1.35 -5.89
N THR A 46 10.16 -1.20 -7.18
CA THR A 46 11.05 -1.59 -8.27
C THR A 46 11.45 -0.35 -9.04
N TRP A 47 12.74 -0.17 -9.29
CA TRP A 47 13.28 0.88 -10.13
C TRP A 47 14.35 0.30 -11.06
N SER A 48 14.10 0.38 -12.36
CA SER A 48 14.90 -0.28 -13.39
C SER A 48 15.01 -1.80 -13.12
N ASN A 49 16.22 -2.34 -12.99
CA ASN A 49 16.52 -3.74 -12.69
C ASN A 49 16.69 -4.04 -11.19
N ASN A 50 16.43 -3.07 -10.31
CA ASN A 50 16.55 -3.25 -8.86
C ASN A 50 15.17 -3.26 -8.20
N SER A 51 15.03 -4.06 -7.15
CA SER A 51 13.82 -4.10 -6.33
C SER A 51 14.13 -4.18 -4.85
N LEU A 52 13.37 -3.44 -4.06
CA LEU A 52 13.35 -3.51 -2.61
C LEU A 52 11.95 -3.99 -2.18
N ALA A 53 11.89 -4.98 -1.29
CA ALA A 53 10.63 -5.48 -0.73
C ALA A 53 10.70 -5.51 0.80
N TYR A 54 9.64 -5.06 1.47
CA TYR A 54 9.55 -5.03 2.93
C TYR A 54 8.08 -5.01 3.37
N ASN A 55 7.86 -5.43 4.61
CA ASN A 55 6.54 -5.32 5.24
C ASN A 55 6.46 -4.02 6.05
N LEU A 56 5.30 -3.36 5.97
CA LEU A 56 4.90 -2.31 6.90
C LEU A 56 3.81 -2.86 7.80
N TYR A 57 3.83 -2.42 9.04
CA TYR A 57 2.84 -2.77 10.06
C TYR A 57 2.18 -1.48 10.55
N PHE A 58 0.87 -1.51 10.72
CA PHE A 58 0.09 -0.34 11.10
C PHE A 58 -1.16 -0.77 11.88
N SER A 59 -1.68 0.11 12.73
CA SER A 59 -2.94 -0.15 13.44
C SER A 59 -4.17 0.30 12.66
N SER A 60 -5.38 -0.18 13.00
CA SER A 60 -6.61 0.30 12.33
C SER A 60 -6.83 1.82 12.47
N ARG A 61 -6.23 2.43 13.49
CA ARG A 61 -6.31 3.87 13.77
C ARG A 61 -5.34 4.68 12.93
N GLN A 62 -4.28 4.06 12.42
CA GLN A 62 -3.32 4.74 11.56
C GLN A 62 -3.89 4.89 10.15
N ARG A 63 -4.30 6.12 9.82
CA ARG A 63 -4.94 6.44 8.54
C ARG A 63 -3.97 6.80 7.44
N GLU A 64 -2.70 7.06 7.74
CA GLU A 64 -1.71 7.45 6.74
C GLU A 64 -0.46 6.57 6.82
N ILE A 65 0.00 6.13 5.66
CA ILE A 65 1.23 5.35 5.48
C ILE A 65 2.03 5.98 4.35
N VAL A 66 3.27 6.36 4.64
CA VAL A 66 4.20 6.89 3.64
C VAL A 66 4.80 5.72 2.87
N LEU A 67 4.68 5.75 1.54
CA LEU A 67 5.29 4.80 0.62
C LEU A 67 6.46 5.49 -0.11
N PRO A 68 7.38 4.75 -0.74
CA PRO A 68 8.58 5.32 -1.38
C PRO A 68 8.30 6.38 -2.44
N ALA A 69 7.10 6.39 -3.01
CA ALA A 69 6.74 7.29 -4.08
C ALA A 69 5.31 7.80 -3.95
N GLY A 70 4.84 8.05 -2.72
CA GLY A 70 3.53 8.62 -2.50
C GLY A 70 2.99 8.32 -1.11
N LYS A 71 1.76 8.74 -0.86
CA LYS A 71 1.07 8.51 0.39
C LYS A 71 -0.12 7.59 0.17
N MET A 72 -0.25 6.60 1.04
CA MET A 72 -1.45 5.79 1.17
C MET A 72 -2.29 6.31 2.33
N THR A 73 -3.55 6.61 2.08
CA THR A 73 -4.55 6.96 3.10
C THR A 73 -5.54 5.80 3.25
N VAL A 74 -5.52 5.15 4.40
CA VAL A 74 -6.41 4.02 4.74
C VAL A 74 -7.79 4.53 5.09
N ILE A 75 -8.79 4.17 4.28
CA ILE A 75 -10.20 4.52 4.50
C ILE A 75 -10.82 3.51 5.46
N ASP A 76 -10.62 2.23 5.17
CA ASP A 76 -11.15 1.12 5.97
C ASP A 76 -10.18 -0.07 5.93
N VAL A 77 -10.10 -0.81 7.02
CA VAL A 77 -9.28 -2.02 7.11
C VAL A 77 -9.95 -3.02 8.04
N GLY A 78 -10.02 -4.27 7.58
CA GLY A 78 -10.52 -5.39 8.35
C GLY A 78 -9.65 -6.63 8.15
N ARG A 79 -10.06 -7.75 8.74
CA ARG A 79 -9.28 -9.00 8.73
C ARG A 79 -8.90 -9.48 7.33
N GLU A 80 -9.80 -9.30 6.36
CA GLU A 80 -9.67 -9.89 5.02
C GLU A 80 -9.54 -8.87 3.89
N LYS A 81 -9.72 -7.58 4.18
CA LYS A 81 -9.66 -6.53 3.15
C LYS A 81 -9.16 -5.19 3.67
N ILE A 82 -8.60 -4.40 2.77
CA ILE A 82 -8.26 -3.00 2.98
C ILE A 82 -8.82 -2.15 1.84
N LEU A 83 -9.32 -0.97 2.20
CA LEU A 83 -9.71 0.09 1.29
C LEU A 83 -8.82 1.31 1.54
N PHE A 84 -8.14 1.79 0.49
CA PHE A 84 -7.26 2.94 0.61
C PHE A 84 -7.26 3.83 -0.63
N LYS A 85 -6.88 5.08 -0.42
CA LYS A 85 -6.52 6.02 -1.48
C LYS A 85 -5.00 6.11 -1.59
N TYR A 86 -4.49 6.22 -2.81
CA TYR A 86 -3.09 6.51 -3.06
C TYR A 86 -2.96 7.83 -3.80
N GLN A 87 -2.06 8.66 -3.30
CA GLN A 87 -1.66 9.91 -3.89
C GLN A 87 -0.16 9.82 -4.23
N PRO A 88 0.21 9.90 -5.53
CA PRO A 88 1.61 10.01 -5.97
C PRO A 88 2.33 11.20 -5.36
#